data_AF-A0AAW1SJM0-F1
#
_entry.id   AF-A0AAW1SJM0-F1
#
_cell.length_a   1.000
_cell.length_b   1.000
_cell.length_c   1.000
_cell.angle_alpha   90.00
_cell.angle_beta   90.00
_cell.angle_gamma   90.00
#
_symmetry.space_group_name_H-M   'P 1'
#
loop_
_entity.id
_entity.type
_entity.pdbx_description
1 polymer ?
#
loop_
_entity_poly.entity_id
_entity_poly.type
_entity_poly.pdbx_seq_one_letter_code
_entity_poly.pdbx_strand_id
1 'polypeptide(L)'
;MANPGYIVAACNGQSLAGAAVVAALFFVLMLTALGNLLATRYPLYIVLTASGLLRGLGYAFQAVYITKCASPEGQGGYWGAWLAITNAGFGVAIVAQCLILAAWLSSAGCKLAPSNKKALVLLAQLLILAQLCFGPIAGVIASGLVYGGDDPRLWAAGDRLLHASIYGTFGVVVVYTLLCARVVLHALSAYRRVRSSEAPPQQPPAKGGACAGAQPTRGSLLVGVLLAYALLLLMASCVRVSELYRPLLWHHQLWYPLAALPELLALALLLCRPGLVARIGTADRAPLPIKAEDVELGGSASAEATGPAQTGLGKA
;
A
#
# COMPACT_ATOMS: atom_id res chain seq x y z
N MET A 1 28.10 -5.58 23.40
CA MET A 1 27.51 -6.93 23.45
C MET A 1 26.05 -6.81 23.85
N ALA A 2 25.11 -7.10 22.94
CA ALA A 2 23.75 -7.40 23.37
C ALA A 2 23.84 -8.55 24.38
N ASN A 3 23.17 -8.43 25.53
CA ASN A 3 23.22 -9.48 26.54
C ASN A 3 22.79 -10.79 25.85
N PRO A 4 23.63 -11.82 25.74
CA PRO A 4 23.31 -13.03 24.96
C PRO A 4 21.99 -13.67 25.41
N GLY A 5 21.57 -13.44 26.67
CA GLY A 5 20.24 -13.81 27.17
C GLY A 5 19.06 -13.18 26.41
N TYR A 6 19.17 -11.97 25.87
CA TYR A 6 18.10 -11.33 25.08
C TYR A 6 17.94 -11.98 23.70
N ILE A 7 19.03 -12.43 23.07
CA ILE A 7 19.00 -13.05 21.74
C ILE A 7 18.39 -14.46 21.81
N VAL A 8 18.79 -15.25 22.82
CA VAL A 8 18.25 -16.61 23.02
C VAL A 8 16.76 -16.56 23.41
N ALA A 9 16.36 -15.61 24.26
CA ALA A 9 14.95 -15.42 24.61
C ALA A 9 14.08 -14.99 23.41
N ALA A 10 14.65 -14.26 22.44
CA ALA A 10 13.98 -13.86 21.21
C ALA A 10 13.49 -15.05 20.38
N CYS A 11 14.27 -16.12 20.35
CA CYS A 11 14.08 -17.21 19.40
C CYS A 11 13.06 -18.25 19.86
N ASN A 12 12.89 -18.44 21.17
CA ASN A 12 11.95 -19.42 21.71
C ASN A 12 10.47 -19.06 21.47
N GLY A 13 10.16 -17.82 21.08
CA GLY A 13 8.80 -17.37 20.78
C GLY A 13 8.44 -17.34 19.28
N GLN A 14 9.42 -17.39 18.37
CA GLN A 14 9.20 -17.09 16.95
C GLN A 14 8.73 -18.30 16.15
N SER A 15 7.71 -18.10 15.31
CA SER A 15 7.19 -19.14 14.43
C SER A 15 7.86 -19.07 13.05
N LEU A 16 8.70 -20.06 12.73
CA LEU A 16 9.29 -20.23 11.40
C LEU A 16 8.21 -20.29 10.32
N ALA A 17 7.14 -21.07 10.56
CA ALA A 17 6.01 -21.19 9.65
C ALA A 17 5.30 -19.84 9.46
N GLY A 18 5.11 -19.07 10.53
CA GLY A 18 4.53 -17.73 10.47
C GLY A 18 5.34 -16.77 9.59
N ALA A 19 6.67 -16.72 9.79
CA ALA A 19 7.57 -15.91 8.97
C ALA A 19 7.54 -16.31 7.49
N ALA A 20 7.57 -17.62 7.21
CA ALA A 20 7.50 -18.14 5.84
C ALA A 20 6.16 -17.83 5.14
N VAL A 21 5.03 -17.98 5.85
CA VAL A 21 3.70 -17.65 5.31
C VAL A 21 3.59 -16.16 5.02
N VAL A 22 4.01 -15.29 5.93
CA VAL A 22 3.98 -13.84 5.71
C VAL A 22 4.88 -13.46 4.54
N ALA A 23 6.08 -14.05 4.43
CA ALA A 23 6.96 -13.84 3.27
C ALA A 23 6.27 -14.23 1.95
N ALA A 24 5.66 -15.43 1.91
CA ALA A 24 4.92 -15.91 0.74
C ALA A 24 3.77 -14.97 0.34
N LEU A 25 3.01 -14.46 1.31
CA LEU A 25 1.94 -13.49 1.05
C LEU A 25 2.47 -12.19 0.44
N PHE A 26 3.58 -11.65 0.94
CA PHE A 26 4.22 -10.48 0.33
C PHE A 26 4.73 -10.76 -1.09
N PHE A 27 5.27 -11.95 -1.36
CA PHE A 27 5.67 -12.33 -2.72
C PHE A 27 4.47 -12.47 -3.67
N VAL A 28 3.34 -13.00 -3.21
CA VAL A 28 2.10 -13.05 -4.00
C VAL A 28 1.61 -11.64 -4.33
N LEU A 29 1.62 -10.73 -3.35
CA LEU A 29 1.26 -9.32 -3.57
C LEU A 29 2.26 -8.62 -4.50
N MET A 30 3.56 -8.91 -4.39
CA MET A 30 4.60 -8.43 -5.30
C MET A 30 4.34 -8.88 -6.74
N LEU A 31 4.03 -10.17 -6.96
CA LEU A 31 3.69 -10.70 -8.28
C LEU A 31 2.42 -10.05 -8.82
N THR A 32 1.43 -9.80 -7.96
CA THR A 32 0.20 -9.07 -8.33
C THR A 32 0.51 -7.62 -8.75
N ALA A 33 1.39 -6.93 -8.02
CA ALA A 33 1.84 -5.58 -8.36
C ALA A 33 2.62 -5.57 -9.69
N LEU A 34 3.48 -6.57 -9.91
CA LEU A 34 4.24 -6.74 -11.15
C LEU A 34 3.33 -7.05 -12.34
N GLY A 35 2.34 -7.94 -12.18
CA GLY A 35 1.33 -8.20 -13.21
C GLY A 35 0.56 -6.93 -13.59
N ASN A 36 0.17 -6.13 -12.58
CA ASN A 36 -0.44 -4.82 -12.81
C ASN A 36 0.51 -3.81 -13.49
N LEU A 37 1.80 -3.82 -13.16
CA LEU A 37 2.81 -3.02 -13.84
C LEU A 37 2.90 -3.38 -15.32
N LEU A 38 2.96 -4.67 -15.65
CA LEU A 38 3.04 -5.14 -17.03
C LEU A 38 1.78 -4.80 -17.82
N ALA A 39 0.60 -4.97 -17.21
CA ALA A 39 -0.69 -4.69 -17.84
C ALA A 39 -0.93 -3.19 -18.06
N THR A 40 -0.56 -2.33 -17.11
CA THR A 40 -0.91 -0.89 -17.15
C THR A 40 0.25 0.02 -17.50
N ARG A 41 1.50 -0.47 -17.42
CA ARG A 41 2.75 0.30 -17.52
C ARG A 41 2.82 1.49 -16.57
N TYR A 42 2.05 1.47 -15.48
CA TYR A 42 2.01 2.58 -14.54
C TYR A 42 3.18 2.49 -13.54
N PRO A 43 4.09 3.47 -13.50
CA PRO A 43 5.37 3.34 -12.79
C PRO A 43 5.23 3.20 -11.27
N LEU A 44 4.10 3.61 -10.68
CA LEU A 44 3.88 3.48 -9.24
C LEU A 44 3.84 2.01 -8.79
N TYR A 45 3.48 1.08 -9.69
CA TYR A 45 3.56 -0.34 -9.41
C TYR A 45 5.00 -0.83 -9.22
N ILE A 46 6.03 -0.13 -9.75
CA ILE A 46 7.44 -0.43 -9.45
C ILE A 46 7.71 -0.24 -7.96
N VAL A 47 7.22 0.87 -7.38
CA VAL A 47 7.41 1.19 -5.95
C VAL A 47 6.67 0.18 -5.07
N LEU A 48 5.45 -0.20 -5.45
CA LEU A 48 4.68 -1.24 -4.74
C LEU A 48 5.35 -2.62 -4.84
N THR A 49 5.88 -2.97 -6.01
CA THR A 49 6.64 -4.22 -6.25
C THR A 49 7.89 -4.24 -5.37
N ALA A 50 8.65 -3.13 -5.35
CA ALA A 50 9.83 -3.00 -4.51
C ALA A 50 9.49 -3.11 -3.01
N SER A 51 8.39 -2.50 -2.56
CA SER A 51 7.92 -2.65 -1.18
C SER A 51 7.58 -4.11 -0.85
N GLY A 52 6.81 -4.78 -1.71
CA GLY A 52 6.47 -6.20 -1.55
C GLY A 52 7.69 -7.11 -1.54
N LEU A 53 8.64 -6.88 -2.44
CA LEU A 53 9.92 -7.61 -2.50
C LEU A 53 10.73 -7.43 -1.22
N LEU A 54 10.94 -6.18 -0.79
CA LEU A 54 11.67 -5.90 0.44
C LEU A 54 10.98 -6.58 1.62
N ARG A 55 9.66 -6.47 1.77
CA ARG A 55 8.97 -7.16 2.86
C ARG A 55 9.09 -8.67 2.80
N GLY A 56 8.85 -9.28 1.63
CA GLY A 56 9.02 -10.72 1.43
C GLY A 56 10.42 -11.20 1.83
N LEU A 57 11.46 -10.49 1.37
CA LEU A 57 12.85 -10.79 1.72
C LEU A 57 13.13 -10.60 3.22
N GLY A 58 12.60 -9.55 3.84
CA GLY A 58 12.74 -9.34 5.28
C GLY A 58 12.21 -10.53 6.05
N TYR A 59 10.96 -10.93 5.79
CA TYR A 59 10.34 -12.07 6.44
C TYR A 59 11.06 -13.41 6.14
N ALA A 60 11.65 -13.56 4.94
CA ALA A 60 12.51 -14.70 4.62
C ALA A 60 13.82 -14.70 5.42
N PHE A 61 14.49 -13.54 5.57
CA PHE A 61 15.68 -13.42 6.41
C PHE A 61 15.39 -13.71 7.87
N GLN A 62 14.21 -13.34 8.36
CA GLN A 62 13.78 -13.73 9.69
C GLN A 62 13.58 -15.24 9.82
N ALA A 63 12.95 -15.89 8.84
CA ALA A 63 12.82 -17.35 8.84
C ALA A 63 14.21 -18.02 8.93
N VAL A 64 15.19 -17.54 8.16
CA VAL A 64 16.58 -18.02 8.23
C VAL A 64 17.19 -17.74 9.61
N TYR A 65 17.02 -16.53 10.15
CA TYR A 65 17.48 -16.19 11.50
C TYR A 65 16.96 -17.16 12.56
N ILE A 66 15.65 -17.48 12.54
CA ILE A 66 15.04 -18.43 13.48
C ILE A 66 15.72 -19.80 13.39
N THR A 67 15.99 -20.31 12.17
CA THR A 67 16.67 -21.60 11.99
C THR A 67 18.13 -21.59 12.45
N LYS A 68 18.79 -20.43 12.39
CA LYS A 68 20.20 -20.25 12.76
C LYS A 68 20.39 -19.77 14.19
N CYS A 69 19.32 -19.55 14.94
CA CYS A 69 19.40 -19.01 16.29
C CYS A 69 20.03 -19.96 17.32
N ALA A 70 20.25 -21.23 16.95
CA ALA A 70 21.04 -22.17 17.75
C ALA A 70 22.56 -22.05 17.54
N SER A 71 23.03 -21.44 16.42
CA SER A 71 24.48 -21.30 16.14
C SER A 71 24.94 -19.85 16.38
N PRO A 72 25.90 -19.58 17.28
CA PRO A 72 26.35 -18.22 17.59
C PRO A 72 27.05 -17.51 16.42
N GLU A 73 27.60 -18.28 15.47
CA GLU A 73 28.22 -17.74 14.25
C GLU A 73 27.14 -17.32 13.24
N GLY A 74 26.97 -16.01 13.04
CA GLY A 74 26.12 -15.44 11.98
C GLY A 74 24.76 -14.87 12.41
N GLN A 75 24.41 -14.89 13.70
CA GLN A 75 23.09 -14.43 14.17
C GLN A 75 22.86 -12.93 13.95
N GLY A 76 23.89 -12.10 14.20
CA GLY A 76 23.78 -10.64 14.07
C GLY A 76 23.49 -10.19 12.63
N GLY A 77 24.07 -10.88 11.64
CA GLY A 77 23.93 -10.52 10.22
C GLY A 77 22.50 -10.70 9.70
N TYR A 78 21.89 -11.87 9.93
CA TYR A 78 20.53 -12.15 9.47
C TYR A 78 19.49 -11.29 10.15
N TRP A 79 19.65 -11.05 11.45
CA TRP A 79 18.75 -10.21 12.22
C TRP A 79 18.85 -8.73 11.82
N GLY A 80 20.07 -8.21 11.64
CA GLY A 80 20.29 -6.86 11.11
C GLY A 80 19.74 -6.69 9.70
N ALA A 81 19.94 -7.67 8.82
CA ALA A 81 19.37 -7.66 7.47
C ALA A 81 17.84 -7.64 7.51
N TRP A 82 17.21 -8.47 8.35
CA TRP A 82 15.77 -8.48 8.54
C TRP A 82 15.23 -7.11 8.98
N LEU A 83 15.81 -6.49 10.01
CA LEU A 83 15.44 -5.16 10.50
C LEU A 83 15.59 -4.08 9.42
N ALA A 84 16.73 -4.05 8.73
CA ALA A 84 17.01 -3.09 7.67
C ALA A 84 15.97 -3.20 6.55
N ILE A 85 15.73 -4.41 6.07
CA ILE A 85 14.89 -4.69 4.92
C ILE A 85 13.40 -4.46 5.24
N THR A 86 12.95 -4.85 6.44
CA THR A 86 11.56 -4.61 6.86
C THR A 86 11.26 -3.13 7.09
N ASN A 87 12.21 -2.37 7.66
CA ASN A 87 12.08 -0.92 7.80
C ASN A 87 12.08 -0.22 6.44
N ALA A 88 12.98 -0.61 5.53
CA ALA A 88 13.00 -0.10 4.16
C ALA A 88 11.68 -0.41 3.44
N GLY A 89 11.21 -1.67 3.48
CA GLY A 89 9.94 -2.07 2.87
C GLY A 89 8.74 -1.30 3.41
N PHE A 90 8.70 -1.00 4.72
CA PHE A 90 7.67 -0.15 5.32
C PHE A 90 7.70 1.28 4.78
N GLY A 91 8.88 1.89 4.81
CA GLY A 91 9.04 3.26 4.35
C GLY A 91 8.67 3.41 2.89
N VAL A 92 9.04 2.45 2.04
CA VAL A 92 8.66 2.42 0.62
C VAL A 92 7.14 2.28 0.45
N ALA A 93 6.44 1.51 1.30
CA ALA A 93 4.98 1.41 1.27
C ALA A 93 4.31 2.76 1.56
N ILE A 94 4.80 3.48 2.57
CA ILE A 94 4.32 4.83 2.92
C ILE A 94 4.62 5.83 1.79
N VAL A 95 5.81 5.76 1.19
CA VAL A 95 6.17 6.58 0.02
C VAL A 95 5.23 6.32 -1.16
N ALA A 96 4.93 5.06 -1.48
CA ALA A 96 3.97 4.71 -2.52
C ALA A 96 2.60 5.34 -2.25
N GLN A 97 2.16 5.34 -0.99
CA GLN A 97 0.90 5.95 -0.57
C GLN A 97 0.88 7.48 -0.72
N CYS A 98 1.96 8.15 -0.33
CA CYS A 98 2.09 9.59 -0.55
C CYS A 98 2.11 9.93 -2.05
N LEU A 99 2.75 9.10 -2.88
CA LEU A 99 2.74 9.26 -4.34
C LEU A 99 1.35 9.06 -4.94
N ILE A 100 0.59 8.05 -4.51
CA ILE A 100 -0.79 7.83 -4.96
C ILE A 100 -1.65 9.03 -4.59
N LEU A 101 -1.54 9.51 -3.36
CA LEU A 101 -2.29 10.67 -2.89
C LEU A 101 -1.90 11.93 -3.66
N ALA A 102 -0.60 12.18 -3.89
CA ALA A 102 -0.14 13.33 -4.65
C ALA A 102 -0.61 13.27 -6.12
N ALA A 103 -0.53 12.11 -6.76
CA ALA A 103 -1.02 11.88 -8.12
C ALA A 103 -2.55 12.03 -8.21
N TRP A 104 -3.28 11.57 -7.20
CA TRP A 104 -4.72 11.79 -7.12
C TRP A 104 -5.03 13.27 -6.90
N LEU A 105 -4.34 13.94 -5.98
CA LEU A 105 -4.55 15.37 -5.73
C LEU A 105 -4.23 16.21 -6.95
N SER A 106 -3.26 15.83 -7.78
CA SER A 106 -2.95 16.55 -9.03
C SER A 106 -3.98 16.28 -10.12
N SER A 107 -4.46 15.03 -10.26
CA SER A 107 -5.30 14.56 -11.36
C SER A 107 -6.80 14.65 -11.10
N ALA A 108 -7.25 14.44 -9.87
CA ALA A 108 -8.64 14.58 -9.51
C ALA A 108 -9.00 16.06 -9.60
N GLY A 109 -9.94 16.40 -10.49
CA GLY A 109 -10.63 17.69 -10.56
C GLY A 109 -11.47 17.99 -9.31
N CYS A 110 -10.99 17.62 -8.11
CA CYS A 110 -11.54 18.08 -6.86
C CYS A 110 -11.61 19.60 -6.93
N LYS A 111 -12.82 20.12 -6.74
CA LYS A 111 -13.16 21.55 -6.60
C LYS A 111 -12.55 22.16 -5.31
N LEU A 112 -11.35 21.72 -4.93
CA LEU A 112 -10.52 22.37 -3.93
C LEU A 112 -10.05 23.70 -4.51
N ALA A 113 -10.01 24.73 -3.68
CA ALA A 113 -9.38 25.98 -4.06
C ALA A 113 -7.94 25.72 -4.53
N PRO A 114 -7.47 26.36 -5.61
CA PRO A 114 -6.17 26.07 -6.22
C PRO A 114 -4.99 26.27 -5.24
N SER A 115 -5.10 27.22 -4.31
CA SER A 115 -4.13 27.43 -3.23
C SER A 115 -4.02 26.23 -2.29
N ASN A 116 -5.16 25.69 -1.85
CA ASN A 116 -5.22 24.50 -1.00
C ASN A 116 -4.68 23.27 -1.73
N LYS A 117 -5.00 23.09 -3.01
CA LYS A 117 -4.49 21.97 -3.83
C LYS A 117 -2.96 21.94 -3.84
N LYS A 118 -2.32 23.09 -4.13
CA LYS A 118 -0.85 23.20 -4.16
C LYS A 118 -0.23 22.88 -2.80
N ALA A 119 -0.79 23.40 -1.71
CA ALA A 119 -0.30 23.14 -0.36
C ALA A 119 -0.39 21.65 0.02
N LEU A 120 -1.50 20.98 -0.32
CA LEU A 120 -1.69 19.54 -0.02
C LEU A 120 -0.74 18.66 -0.84
N VAL A 121 -0.51 19.00 -2.12
CA VAL A 121 0.47 18.29 -2.97
C VAL A 121 1.89 18.48 -2.44
N LEU A 122 2.26 19.72 -2.08
CA LEU A 122 3.57 20.01 -1.49
C LEU A 122 3.77 19.24 -0.17
N LEU A 123 2.75 19.23 0.69
CA LEU A 123 2.80 18.47 1.93
C LEU A 123 2.99 16.96 1.66
N ALA A 124 2.25 16.38 0.72
CA ALA A 124 2.44 14.98 0.33
C ALA A 124 3.86 14.70 -0.20
N GLN A 125 4.45 15.63 -0.95
CA GLN A 125 5.85 15.52 -1.41
C GLN A 125 6.87 15.63 -0.28
N LEU A 126 6.64 16.53 0.69
CA LEU A 126 7.50 16.65 1.87
C LEU A 126 7.45 15.38 2.73
N LEU A 127 6.27 14.74 2.83
CA LEU A 127 6.13 13.46 3.54
C LEU A 127 6.92 12.34 2.86
N ILE A 128 7.03 12.33 1.52
CA ILE A 128 7.89 11.37 0.80
C ILE A 128 9.35 11.54 1.24
N LEU A 129 9.86 12.78 1.21
CA LEU A 129 11.25 13.06 1.59
C LEU A 129 11.51 12.69 3.05
N ALA A 130 10.62 13.11 3.96
CA ALA A 130 10.71 12.76 5.38
C ALA A 130 10.73 11.24 5.59
N GLN A 131 9.87 10.51 4.88
CA GLN A 131 9.79 9.05 5.01
C GLN A 131 11.01 8.33 4.43
N LEU A 132 11.63 8.85 3.37
CA LEU A 132 12.88 8.30 2.85
C LEU A 132 14.02 8.45 3.86
N CYS A 133 14.08 9.59 4.55
CA CYS A 133 15.05 9.83 5.62
C CYS A 133 14.81 8.94 6.84
N PHE A 134 13.58 8.94 7.38
CA PHE A 134 13.27 8.21 8.61
C PHE A 134 13.06 6.70 8.41
N GLY A 135 12.60 6.25 7.25
CA GLY A 135 12.36 4.84 6.96
C GLY A 135 13.61 4.13 6.45
N PRO A 136 13.83 4.05 5.12
CA PRO A 136 14.94 3.29 4.54
C PRO A 136 16.32 3.74 5.02
N ILE A 137 16.62 5.05 5.02
CA ILE A 137 17.96 5.54 5.32
C ILE A 137 18.30 5.30 6.80
N ALA A 138 17.52 5.87 7.72
CA ALA A 138 17.77 5.72 9.14
C ALA A 138 17.65 4.25 9.61
N GLY A 139 16.69 3.49 9.07
CA GLY A 139 16.51 2.07 9.43
C GLY A 139 17.68 1.18 8.99
N VAL A 140 18.20 1.38 7.79
CA VAL A 140 19.37 0.62 7.28
C VAL A 140 20.63 1.02 8.04
N ILE A 141 20.86 2.32 8.29
CA ILE A 141 22.03 2.79 9.05
C ILE A 141 21.97 2.27 10.49
N ALA A 142 20.81 2.36 11.15
CA ALA A 142 20.63 1.83 12.50
C ALA A 142 20.96 0.33 12.55
N SER A 143 20.48 -0.44 11.58
CA SER A 143 20.78 -1.87 11.49
C SER A 143 22.28 -2.13 11.28
N GLY A 144 22.94 -1.36 10.41
CA GLY A 144 24.39 -1.46 10.21
C GLY A 144 25.20 -1.13 11.47
N LEU A 145 24.79 -0.11 12.23
CA LEU A 145 25.46 0.31 13.46
C LEU A 145 25.26 -0.68 14.61
N VAL A 146 24.07 -1.28 14.73
CA VAL A 146 23.75 -2.23 15.80
C VAL A 146 24.42 -3.59 15.57
N TYR A 147 24.59 -4.01 14.30
CA TYR A 147 25.03 -5.38 13.97
C TYR A 147 26.37 -5.47 13.23
N GLY A 148 26.97 -4.34 12.84
CA GLY A 148 28.24 -4.27 12.11
C GLY A 148 29.47 -3.92 12.97
N GLY A 149 29.32 -3.64 14.27
CA GLY A 149 30.42 -3.21 15.11
C GLY A 149 30.41 -3.80 16.53
N ASP A 150 31.60 -4.08 17.06
CA ASP A 150 31.80 -4.56 18.43
C ASP A 150 31.82 -3.42 19.47
N ASP A 151 31.87 -2.17 19.03
CA ASP A 151 31.96 -0.99 19.89
C ASP A 151 30.59 -0.66 20.55
N PRO A 152 30.51 -0.66 21.89
CA PRO A 152 29.30 -0.24 22.62
C PRO A 152 28.78 1.16 22.24
N ARG A 153 29.64 2.07 21.79
CA ARG A 153 29.26 3.42 21.35
C ARG A 153 28.48 3.39 20.03
N LEU A 154 28.92 2.57 19.08
CA LEU A 154 28.22 2.39 17.81
C LEU A 154 26.85 1.74 18.03
N TRP A 155 26.78 0.78 18.96
CA TRP A 155 25.53 0.15 19.34
C TRP A 155 24.54 1.15 19.94
N ALA A 156 24.98 1.99 20.90
CA ALA A 156 24.12 3.03 21.49
C ALA A 156 23.69 4.10 20.47
N ALA A 157 24.55 4.44 19.51
CA ALA A 157 24.20 5.35 18.42
C ALA A 157 23.15 4.72 17.48
N GLY A 158 23.32 3.44 17.14
CA GLY A 158 22.37 2.68 16.32
C GLY A 158 21.00 2.53 16.98
N ASP A 159 20.96 2.26 18.29
CA ASP A 159 19.72 2.18 19.06
C ASP A 159 18.97 3.52 19.10
N ARG A 160 19.68 4.63 19.38
CA ARG A 160 19.09 5.98 19.32
C ARG A 160 18.56 6.32 17.93
N LEU A 161 19.29 5.94 16.89
CA LEU A 161 18.87 6.17 15.51
C LEU A 161 17.64 5.33 15.15
N LEU A 162 17.54 4.09 15.64
CA LEU A 162 16.37 3.24 15.48
C LEU A 162 15.13 3.86 16.16
N HIS A 163 15.27 4.37 17.38
CA HIS A 163 14.19 5.09 18.07
C HIS A 163 13.76 6.32 17.26
N ALA A 164 14.71 7.14 16.81
CA ALA A 164 14.42 8.31 15.99
C ALA A 164 13.73 7.94 14.66
N SER A 165 14.15 6.85 14.01
CA SER A 165 13.55 6.30 12.79
C SER A 165 12.09 5.89 13.00
N ILE A 166 11.81 5.15 14.07
CA ILE A 166 10.46 4.67 14.40
C ILE A 166 9.55 5.86 14.75
N TYR A 167 10.01 6.79 15.57
CA TYR A 167 9.24 7.99 15.92
C TYR A 167 9.01 8.92 14.73
N GLY A 168 10.02 9.14 13.90
CA GLY A 168 9.91 9.94 12.69
C GLY A 168 8.90 9.32 11.72
N THR A 169 8.97 8.01 11.51
CA THR A 169 8.00 7.27 10.68
C THR A 169 6.59 7.35 11.25
N PHE A 170 6.42 7.16 12.56
CA PHE A 170 5.13 7.32 13.23
C PHE A 170 4.55 8.73 13.01
N GLY A 171 5.36 9.77 13.19
CA GLY A 171 4.97 11.16 12.93
C GLY A 171 4.52 11.38 11.48
N VAL A 172 5.26 10.86 10.50
CA VAL A 172 4.88 10.91 9.08
C VAL A 172 3.54 10.22 8.83
N VAL A 173 3.33 9.03 9.39
CA VAL A 173 2.07 8.29 9.23
C VAL A 173 0.89 9.02 9.87
N VAL A 174 1.08 9.65 11.04
CA VAL A 174 0.04 10.48 11.67
C VAL A 174 -0.34 11.64 10.77
N VAL A 175 0.63 12.42 10.27
CA VAL A 175 0.38 13.55 9.38
C VAL A 175 -0.28 13.10 8.08
N TYR A 176 0.18 11.98 7.50
CA TYR A 176 -0.43 11.39 6.32
C TYR A 176 -1.89 10.96 6.57
N THR A 177 -2.17 10.34 7.71
CA THR A 177 -3.53 9.91 8.08
C THR A 177 -4.47 11.10 8.23
N LEU A 178 -4.02 12.18 8.88
CA LEU A 178 -4.77 13.43 9.01
C LEU A 178 -5.01 14.07 7.64
N LEU A 179 -4.02 14.03 6.75
CA LEU A 179 -4.14 14.52 5.38
C LEU A 179 -5.20 13.74 4.60
N CYS A 180 -5.18 12.41 4.65
CA CYS A 180 -6.21 11.55 4.05
C CYS A 180 -7.60 11.85 4.63
N ALA A 181 -7.73 11.95 5.97
CA ALA A 181 -9.00 12.25 6.62
C ALA A 181 -9.56 13.61 6.17
N ARG A 182 -8.70 14.64 6.06
CA ARG A 182 -9.09 15.95 5.53
C ARG A 182 -9.59 15.86 4.09
N VAL A 183 -8.92 15.10 3.23
CA VAL A 183 -9.33 14.90 1.83
C VAL A 183 -10.68 14.18 1.75
N VAL A 184 -10.89 13.15 2.59
CA VAL A 184 -12.18 12.44 2.72
C VAL A 184 -13.30 13.41 3.12
N LEU A 185 -13.10 14.22 4.16
CA LEU A 185 -14.10 15.18 4.63
C LEU A 185 -14.45 16.21 3.55
N HIS A 186 -13.47 16.68 2.78
CA HIS A 186 -13.71 17.55 1.63
C HIS A 186 -14.50 16.86 0.53
N ALA A 187 -14.17 15.60 0.19
CA ALA A 187 -14.92 14.84 -0.79
C ALA A 187 -16.37 14.59 -0.36
N LEU A 188 -16.59 14.22 0.91
CA LEU A 188 -17.92 13.99 1.48
C LEU A 188 -18.75 15.27 1.56
N SER A 189 -18.16 16.40 1.96
CA SER A 189 -18.87 17.68 2.00
C SER A 189 -19.25 18.18 0.61
N ALA A 190 -18.38 18.00 -0.39
CA ALA A 190 -18.70 18.30 -1.79
C ALA A 190 -19.87 17.43 -2.30
N TYR A 191 -19.87 16.14 -1.97
CA TYR A 191 -20.97 15.22 -2.32
C TYR A 191 -22.30 15.64 -1.68
N ARG A 192 -22.30 16.00 -0.39
CA ARG A 192 -23.50 16.47 0.31
C ARG A 192 -24.09 17.74 -0.33
N ARG A 193 -23.24 18.71 -0.70
CA ARG A 193 -23.70 19.95 -1.35
C ARG A 193 -24.41 19.68 -2.67
N VAL A 194 -23.86 18.80 -3.51
CA VAL A 194 -24.49 18.43 -4.79
C VAL A 194 -25.85 17.77 -4.55
N ARG A 195 -25.92 16.83 -3.61
CA ARG A 195 -27.17 16.12 -3.27
C ARG A 195 -28.24 17.04 -2.68
N SER A 196 -27.85 18.03 -1.86
CA SER A 196 -28.79 19.02 -1.30
C SER A 196 -29.28 20.04 -2.33
N SER A 197 -28.56 20.22 -3.44
CA SER A 197 -28.96 21.10 -4.53
C SER A 197 -29.81 20.40 -5.61
N GLU A 198 -29.91 19.07 -5.59
CA GLU A 198 -30.92 18.33 -6.36
C GLU A 198 -32.30 18.50 -5.70
N ALA A 199 -32.91 19.66 -5.92
CA ALA A 199 -34.35 19.83 -5.77
C ALA A 199 -35.07 18.87 -6.74
N PRO A 200 -36.24 18.31 -6.38
CA PRO A 200 -36.96 17.36 -7.23
C PRO A 200 -37.23 17.96 -8.62
N PRO A 201 -37.05 17.19 -9.71
CA PRO A 201 -37.13 17.70 -11.07
C PRO A 201 -38.57 18.11 -11.38
N GLN A 202 -38.85 19.41 -11.35
CA GLN A 202 -40.15 19.95 -11.75
C GLN A 202 -40.20 20.48 -13.20
N GLN A 203 -39.18 20.25 -14.03
CA GLN A 203 -39.24 20.60 -15.44
C GLN A 203 -38.76 19.48 -16.37
N PRO A 204 -39.55 19.09 -17.38
CA PRO A 204 -39.11 18.16 -18.40
C PRO A 204 -37.96 18.78 -19.23
N PRO A 205 -36.98 17.97 -19.65
CA PRO A 205 -35.78 18.47 -20.30
C PRO A 205 -36.12 19.06 -21.68
N ALA A 206 -35.83 20.35 -21.86
CA ALA A 206 -35.73 20.95 -23.17
C ALA A 206 -34.61 20.23 -23.95
N LYS A 207 -34.98 19.66 -25.09
CA LYS A 207 -34.07 18.99 -26.03
C LYS A 207 -32.95 19.95 -26.44
N GLY A 208 -31.73 19.75 -25.96
CA GLY A 208 -30.55 20.42 -26.49
C GLY A 208 -29.39 20.51 -25.51
N GLY A 209 -28.35 19.71 -25.75
CA GLY A 209 -27.05 19.86 -25.09
C GLY A 209 -26.86 18.91 -23.91
N ALA A 210 -26.43 17.69 -24.22
CA ALA A 210 -25.95 16.73 -23.23
C ALA A 210 -24.66 17.25 -22.55
N CYS A 211 -24.80 18.07 -21.52
CA CYS A 211 -23.79 18.17 -20.48
C CYS A 211 -23.87 16.87 -19.68
N ALA A 212 -23.01 15.91 -20.05
CA ALA A 212 -22.81 14.64 -19.39
C ALA A 212 -22.91 14.80 -17.87
N GLY A 213 -23.95 14.18 -17.29
CA GLY A 213 -24.14 14.14 -15.86
C GLY A 213 -22.84 13.68 -15.22
N ALA A 214 -22.25 14.56 -14.42
CA ALA A 214 -21.06 14.27 -13.67
C ALA A 214 -21.37 13.08 -12.76
N GLN A 215 -21.05 11.86 -13.20
CA GLN A 215 -21.22 10.65 -12.41
C GLN A 215 -20.49 10.91 -11.09
N PRO A 216 -21.23 11.12 -9.98
CA PRO A 216 -20.57 11.09 -8.69
C PRO A 216 -20.11 9.64 -8.49
N THR A 217 -19.10 9.45 -7.65
CA THR A 217 -18.83 8.23 -6.85
C THR A 217 -17.57 7.40 -7.10
N ARG A 218 -16.87 7.48 -8.24
CA ARG A 218 -15.63 6.68 -8.40
C ARG A 218 -14.42 7.24 -7.63
N GLY A 219 -14.31 8.56 -7.55
CA GLY A 219 -13.24 9.22 -6.77
C GLY A 219 -13.41 9.15 -5.25
N SER A 220 -14.65 9.05 -4.76
CA SER A 220 -14.93 9.03 -3.31
C SER A 220 -14.61 7.69 -2.66
N LEU A 221 -14.85 6.57 -3.37
CA LEU A 221 -14.50 5.24 -2.86
C LEU A 221 -13.00 5.10 -2.66
N LEU A 222 -12.21 5.63 -3.60
CA LEU A 222 -10.76 5.61 -3.50
C LEU A 222 -10.24 6.35 -2.27
N VAL A 223 -10.74 7.56 -2.05
CA VAL A 223 -10.32 8.40 -0.92
C VAL A 223 -10.63 7.70 0.41
N GLY A 224 -11.74 6.94 0.46
CA GLY A 224 -12.03 6.01 1.57
C GLY A 224 -11.02 4.86 1.69
N VAL A 225 -10.62 4.23 0.58
CA VAL A 225 -9.59 3.17 0.57
C VAL A 225 -8.23 3.70 1.06
N LEU A 226 -7.82 4.89 0.62
CA LEU A 226 -6.57 5.52 1.08
C LEU A 226 -6.61 5.83 2.58
N LEU A 227 -7.74 6.29 3.11
CA LEU A 227 -7.89 6.48 4.55
C LEU A 227 -7.86 5.16 5.32
N ALA A 228 -8.56 4.12 4.84
CA ALA A 228 -8.52 2.80 5.46
C ALA A 228 -7.09 2.25 5.49
N TYR A 229 -6.35 2.39 4.40
CA TYR A 229 -4.92 2.05 4.32
C TYR A 229 -4.10 2.85 5.33
N ALA A 230 -4.30 4.18 5.40
CA ALA A 230 -3.58 5.05 6.34
C ALA A 230 -3.82 4.64 7.80
N LEU A 231 -5.05 4.28 8.16
CA LEU A 231 -5.39 3.79 9.50
C LEU A 231 -4.71 2.45 9.81
N LEU A 232 -4.61 1.54 8.85
CA LEU A 232 -3.88 0.28 9.00
C LEU A 232 -2.37 0.53 9.18
N LEU A 233 -1.78 1.44 8.41
CA LEU A 233 -0.38 1.87 8.61
C LEU A 233 -0.16 2.53 9.96
N LEU A 234 -1.12 3.33 10.43
CA LEU A 234 -1.05 3.98 11.74
C LEU A 234 -1.07 2.93 12.85
N MET A 235 -1.95 1.93 12.74
CA MET A 235 -1.98 0.80 13.65
C MET A 235 -0.63 0.04 13.65
N ALA A 236 -0.07 -0.27 12.48
CA ALA A 236 1.24 -0.89 12.37
C ALA A 236 2.36 -0.03 13.00
N SER A 237 2.28 1.30 12.83
CA SER A 237 3.26 2.23 13.43
C SER A 237 3.12 2.30 14.95
N CYS A 238 1.89 2.27 15.49
CA CYS A 238 1.65 2.20 16.93
C CYS A 238 2.24 0.93 17.55
N VAL A 239 2.13 -0.22 16.87
CA VAL A 239 2.74 -1.47 17.30
C VAL A 239 4.27 -1.34 17.34
N ARG A 240 4.89 -0.79 16.30
CA ARG A 240 6.34 -0.55 16.28
C ARG A 240 6.82 0.39 17.39
N VAL A 241 6.04 1.43 17.71
CA VAL A 241 6.35 2.34 18.83
C VAL A 241 6.21 1.63 20.17
N SER A 242 5.20 0.77 20.35
CA SER A 242 5.02 0.03 21.61
C SER A 242 6.13 -1.01 21.83
N GLU A 243 6.62 -1.63 20.75
CA GLU A 243 7.75 -2.56 20.76
C GLU A 243 9.05 -1.93 21.28
N LEU A 244 9.25 -0.62 21.13
CA LEU A 244 10.40 0.09 21.71
C LEU A 244 10.46 0.01 23.24
N TYR A 245 9.29 0.04 23.90
CA TYR A 245 9.20 0.14 25.37
C TYR A 245 8.96 -1.20 26.06
N ARG A 246 8.38 -2.16 25.35
CA ARG A 246 8.00 -3.45 25.92
C ARG A 246 8.50 -4.58 25.02
N PRO A 247 9.81 -4.91 25.08
CA PRO A 247 10.33 -6.09 24.39
C PRO A 247 9.67 -7.39 24.89
N LEU A 248 8.95 -7.37 26.02
CA LEU A 248 8.17 -8.50 26.54
C LEU A 248 6.98 -8.96 25.66
N LEU A 249 6.56 -8.16 24.67
CA LEU A 249 5.56 -8.60 23.67
C LEU A 249 6.12 -9.59 22.64
N TRP A 250 7.39 -10.01 22.80
CA TRP A 250 8.06 -11.07 22.02
C TRP A 250 7.50 -12.49 22.23
N HIS A 251 6.33 -12.64 22.84
CA HIS A 251 5.57 -13.90 22.80
C HIS A 251 4.90 -14.01 21.40
N HIS A 252 5.73 -14.39 20.43
CA HIS A 252 5.64 -14.09 19.00
C HIS A 252 4.74 -15.00 18.14
N GLN A 253 3.93 -15.91 18.69
CA GLN A 253 3.12 -16.79 17.82
C GLN A 253 1.83 -16.14 17.30
N LEU A 254 1.14 -15.36 18.13
CA LEU A 254 -0.14 -14.72 17.74
C LEU A 254 0.06 -13.29 17.22
N TRP A 255 0.98 -12.52 17.81
CA TRP A 255 1.17 -11.11 17.50
C TRP A 255 1.86 -10.84 16.17
N TYR A 256 2.55 -11.84 15.64
CA TYR A 256 3.39 -11.70 14.46
C TYR A 256 2.61 -11.50 13.14
N PRO A 257 1.63 -12.36 12.79
CA PRO A 257 0.72 -12.04 11.70
C PRO A 257 -0.04 -10.74 11.99
N LEU A 258 -0.43 -10.48 13.24
CA LEU A 258 -1.11 -9.23 13.63
C LEU A 258 -0.28 -7.95 13.41
N ALA A 259 1.04 -8.02 13.46
CA ALA A 259 1.93 -6.89 13.15
C ALA A 259 2.08 -6.66 11.63
N ALA A 260 2.15 -7.75 10.84
CA ALA A 260 2.28 -7.68 9.38
C ALA A 260 0.93 -7.49 8.66
N LEU A 261 -0.17 -7.92 9.27
CA LEU A 261 -1.51 -7.99 8.68
C LEU A 261 -2.07 -6.63 8.32
N PRO A 262 -1.92 -5.56 9.13
CA PRO A 262 -2.36 -4.24 8.72
C PRO A 262 -1.69 -3.82 7.41
N GLU A 263 -0.41 -4.12 7.23
CA GLU A 263 0.33 -3.76 6.02
C GLU A 263 -0.01 -4.66 4.83
N LEU A 264 -0.19 -5.97 5.05
CA LEU A 264 -0.65 -6.91 4.03
C LEU A 264 -2.05 -6.53 3.52
N LEU A 265 -2.97 -6.25 4.44
CA LEU A 265 -4.32 -5.78 4.12
C LEU A 265 -4.26 -4.45 3.38
N ALA A 266 -3.39 -3.55 3.82
CA ALA A 266 -3.18 -2.29 3.15
C ALA A 266 -2.74 -2.54 1.69
N LEU A 267 -1.65 -3.27 1.44
CA LEU A 267 -1.19 -3.57 0.08
C LEU A 267 -2.24 -4.32 -0.74
N ALA A 268 -2.93 -5.30 -0.15
CA ALA A 268 -4.02 -6.01 -0.79
C ALA A 268 -5.14 -5.05 -1.23
N LEU A 269 -5.56 -4.11 -0.38
CA LEU A 269 -6.59 -3.13 -0.74
C LEU A 269 -6.23 -2.30 -1.98
N LEU A 270 -4.94 -1.97 -2.16
CA LEU A 270 -4.47 -1.27 -3.37
C LEU A 270 -4.40 -2.18 -4.61
N LEU A 271 -4.06 -3.46 -4.42
CA LEU A 271 -3.75 -4.39 -5.49
C LEU A 271 -4.95 -5.25 -5.94
N CYS A 272 -5.96 -5.43 -5.08
CA CYS A 272 -7.15 -6.25 -5.33
C CYS A 272 -7.95 -5.77 -6.55
N ARG A 273 -7.81 -4.51 -6.96
CA ARG A 273 -8.48 -3.98 -8.16
C ARG A 273 -7.47 -3.60 -9.22
N PRO A 274 -7.31 -4.43 -10.28
CA PRO A 274 -6.33 -4.14 -11.32
C PRO A 274 -6.62 -2.80 -11.99
N GLY A 275 -5.56 -2.01 -12.18
CA GLY A 275 -5.64 -0.69 -12.77
C GLY A 275 -6.33 0.38 -11.93
N LEU A 276 -6.74 0.12 -10.68
CA LEU A 276 -7.24 1.17 -9.79
C LEU A 276 -6.18 2.26 -9.62
N VAL A 277 -4.93 1.88 -9.31
CA VAL A 277 -3.81 2.82 -9.15
C VAL A 277 -3.48 3.58 -10.44
N ALA A 278 -3.51 2.90 -11.59
CA ALA A 278 -3.28 3.55 -12.88
C ALA A 278 -4.38 4.58 -13.20
N ARG A 279 -5.65 4.21 -13.01
CA ARG A 279 -6.81 5.08 -13.23
C ARG A 279 -6.79 6.33 -12.34
N ILE A 280 -6.19 6.25 -11.16
CA ILE A 280 -5.98 7.39 -10.27
C ILE A 280 -5.01 8.39 -10.88
N GLY A 281 -3.86 7.89 -11.33
CA GLY A 281 -2.79 8.72 -11.89
C GLY A 281 -3.13 9.32 -13.24
N THR A 282 -4.09 8.72 -13.96
CA THR A 282 -4.48 9.13 -15.32
C THR A 282 -5.87 9.73 -15.38
N ALA A 283 -6.51 10.07 -14.24
CA ALA A 283 -7.94 10.43 -14.15
C ALA A 283 -8.41 11.61 -15.06
N ASP A 284 -7.49 12.26 -15.79
CA ASP A 284 -7.77 13.36 -16.72
C ASP A 284 -7.22 13.14 -18.15
N ARG A 285 -6.71 11.94 -18.46
CA ARG A 285 -6.33 11.55 -19.83
C ARG A 285 -7.27 10.43 -20.27
N ALA A 286 -7.91 10.63 -21.42
CA ALA A 286 -8.89 9.75 -22.05
C ALA A 286 -8.61 8.26 -21.77
N PRO A 287 -9.65 7.42 -21.62
CA PRO A 287 -9.48 5.99 -21.38
C PRO A 287 -8.44 5.44 -22.35
N LEU A 288 -7.35 4.88 -21.78
CA LEU A 288 -6.36 4.16 -22.58
C LEU A 288 -7.14 3.22 -23.50
N PRO A 289 -6.91 3.25 -24.82
CA PRO A 289 -7.62 2.37 -25.74
C PRO A 289 -7.33 0.95 -25.27
N ILE A 290 -8.30 0.34 -24.61
CA ILE A 290 -8.30 -1.10 -24.39
C ILE A 290 -8.35 -1.63 -25.82
N LYS A 291 -7.23 -2.21 -26.27
CA LYS A 291 -7.22 -2.87 -27.57
C LYS A 291 -8.37 -3.87 -27.57
N ALA A 292 -9.30 -3.70 -28.50
CA ALA A 292 -10.47 -4.56 -28.63
C ALA A 292 -10.11 -6.04 -28.85
N GLU A 293 -8.85 -6.32 -29.20
CA GLU A 293 -8.27 -7.65 -29.39
C GLU A 293 -8.39 -8.54 -28.14
N ASP A 294 -8.48 -7.99 -26.93
CA ASP A 294 -8.61 -8.79 -25.68
C ASP A 294 -10.06 -9.12 -25.30
N VAL A 295 -11.07 -8.59 -26.00
CA VAL A 295 -12.50 -8.84 -25.72
C VAL A 295 -13.09 -9.90 -26.64
N GLU A 296 -12.52 -10.12 -27.83
CA GLU A 296 -13.05 -11.10 -28.79
C GLU A 296 -12.68 -12.57 -28.46
N LEU A 297 -11.71 -12.82 -27.58
CA LEU A 297 -11.32 -14.18 -27.15
C LEU A 297 -12.29 -14.84 -26.16
N GLY A 298 -13.37 -14.18 -25.75
CA GLY A 298 -14.40 -14.73 -24.86
C GLY A 298 -15.77 -14.98 -25.50
N GLY A 299 -15.97 -14.65 -26.79
CA GLY A 299 -17.30 -14.63 -27.42
C GLY A 299 -17.58 -15.74 -28.45
N SER A 300 -16.59 -16.52 -28.86
CA SER A 300 -16.70 -17.48 -29.96
C SER A 300 -16.91 -18.93 -29.47
N ALA A 301 -17.97 -19.17 -28.71
CA ALA A 301 -18.45 -20.53 -28.45
C ALA A 301 -19.94 -20.58 -28.05
N SER A 302 -20.86 -20.12 -28.91
CA SER A 302 -22.22 -20.70 -29.02
C SER A 302 -23.01 -20.05 -30.16
N ALA A 303 -22.80 -20.52 -31.39
CA ALA A 303 -23.72 -20.27 -32.51
C ALA A 303 -23.54 -21.39 -33.56
N GLU A 304 -23.83 -22.62 -33.16
CA GLU A 304 -24.04 -23.76 -34.06
C GLU A 304 -25.52 -24.14 -33.91
N ALA A 305 -26.37 -23.64 -34.81
CA ALA A 305 -26.90 -24.36 -35.97
C ALA A 305 -28.27 -25.00 -35.69
N THR A 306 -29.34 -24.35 -36.17
CA THR A 306 -30.54 -25.05 -36.66
C THR A 306 -31.20 -24.18 -37.71
N GLY A 307 -31.13 -24.64 -38.96
CA GLY A 307 -31.55 -23.91 -40.16
C GLY A 307 -33.06 -23.92 -40.44
N PRO A 308 -33.49 -23.21 -41.50
CA PRO A 308 -34.89 -23.16 -41.91
C PRO A 308 -35.22 -24.31 -42.87
N ALA A 309 -36.16 -25.16 -42.48
CA ALA A 309 -36.80 -26.11 -43.40
C ALA A 309 -37.98 -25.41 -44.10
N GLN A 310 -37.91 -25.41 -45.43
CA GLN A 310 -38.99 -25.04 -46.35
C GLN A 310 -40.18 -25.98 -46.20
N THR A 311 -41.41 -25.45 -46.26
CA THR A 311 -42.54 -26.13 -46.90
C THR A 311 -43.48 -25.09 -47.50
N GLY A 312 -43.53 -25.07 -48.83
CA GLY A 312 -44.58 -24.41 -49.58
C GLY A 312 -45.81 -25.31 -49.71
N LEU A 313 -46.98 -24.75 -49.46
CA LEU A 313 -48.28 -25.16 -49.99
C LEU A 313 -48.93 -23.82 -50.40
N GLY A 314 -49.26 -23.55 -51.65
CA GLY A 314 -50.08 -24.36 -52.54
C GLY A 314 -51.47 -23.73 -52.57
N LYS A 315 -51.69 -22.80 -53.50
CA LYS A 315 -53.01 -22.24 -53.81
C LYS A 315 -53.89 -23.30 -54.48
N ALA A 316 -55.13 -23.42 -54.02
CA ALA A 316 -56.34 -23.52 -54.83
C ALA A 316 -57.53 -23.07 -53.96
#